data_AF-A0A938NQP7-F1
#
_entry.id   AF-A0A938NQP7-F1
#
_cell.length_a   1.000
_cell.length_b   1.000
_cell.length_c   1.000
_cell.angle_alpha   90.00
_cell.angle_beta   90.00
_cell.angle_gamma   90.00
#
_symmetry.space_group_name_H-M   'P 1'
#
loop_
_entity.id
_entity.type
_entity.pdbx_description
1 polymer ?
#
loop_
_entity_poly.entity_id
_entity_poly.type
_entity_poly.pdbx_seq_one_letter_code
_entity_poly.pdbx_strand_id
1 'polypeptide(L)'
;MERMRKVATLLNYEIKDLNFKRLVDHVLQRIPDRYEEGFLSFSIYQRYSKWGAHVYDNNVYFDVKKLEEKSGGDEDVKIGFIAHELAHVFLNHTSSQNQGRLTLKHEDEADEFASMWGFAKEIKAFRQKIGPPAVEEEIDIIIYTLSRC
;
A
#
# COMPACT_ATOMS: atom_id res chain seq x y z
N MET A 1 23.41 6.00 16.35
CA MET A 1 22.16 6.56 16.88
C MET A 1 21.02 5.70 16.40
N GLU A 2 20.47 4.89 17.28
CA GLU A 2 19.45 3.88 17.00
C GLU A 2 18.07 4.49 17.27
N ARG A 3 17.30 4.80 16.22
CA ARG A 3 15.87 5.10 16.35
C ARG A 3 15.07 3.90 15.87
N MET A 4 14.95 2.89 16.74
CA MET A 4 13.87 1.91 16.68
C MET A 4 12.69 2.44 17.50
N ARG A 5 11.89 3.32 16.92
CA ARG A 5 10.50 3.58 17.31
C ARG A 5 9.68 3.58 16.04
N LYS A 6 9.05 2.44 15.74
CA LYS A 6 8.14 2.24 14.60
C LYS A 6 7.09 1.15 14.87
N VAL A 7 7.05 0.63 16.09
CA VAL A 7 6.59 -0.74 16.37
C VAL A 7 5.21 -0.78 17.04
N ALA A 8 4.64 0.35 17.47
CA ALA A 8 3.37 0.33 18.20
C ALA A 8 2.15 -0.04 17.32
N THR A 9 2.23 0.22 16.00
CA THR A 9 1.10 0.03 15.06
C THR A 9 1.32 -1.10 14.05
N LEU A 10 2.56 -1.55 13.80
CA LEU A 10 2.85 -2.66 12.89
C LEU A 10 2.78 -4.01 13.63
N LEU A 11 1.71 -4.78 13.41
CA LEU A 11 1.45 -6.05 14.08
C LEU A 11 2.30 -7.20 13.51
N ASN A 12 2.33 -7.34 12.18
CA ASN A 12 3.12 -8.37 11.51
C ASN A 12 3.90 -7.76 10.35
N TYR A 13 5.12 -8.28 10.15
CA TYR A 13 5.98 -7.86 9.05
C TYR A 13 6.68 -9.06 8.40
N GLU A 14 6.09 -9.56 7.32
CA GLU A 14 6.52 -10.80 6.66
C GLU A 14 6.97 -10.56 5.21
N ILE A 15 8.10 -9.89 5.03
CA ILE A 15 8.76 -9.74 3.73
C ILE A 15 10.02 -10.63 3.69
N LYS A 16 10.08 -11.52 2.70
CA LYS A 16 11.18 -12.47 2.51
C LYS A 16 12.29 -11.92 1.60
N ASP A 17 11.92 -11.10 0.63
CA ASP A 17 12.87 -10.46 -0.29
C ASP A 17 13.58 -9.30 0.42
N LEU A 18 14.89 -9.40 0.61
CA LEU A 18 15.67 -8.41 1.36
C LEU A 18 15.79 -7.06 0.64
N ASN A 19 15.84 -7.06 -0.69
CA ASN A 19 15.92 -5.81 -1.46
C ASN A 19 14.59 -5.08 -1.38
N PHE A 20 13.49 -5.80 -1.56
CA PHE A 20 12.16 -5.25 -1.39
C PHE A 20 11.90 -4.78 0.04
N LYS A 21 12.34 -5.56 1.04
CA LYS A 21 12.25 -5.18 2.45
C LYS A 21 12.91 -3.82 2.70
N ARG A 22 14.09 -3.56 2.12
CA ARG A 22 14.78 -2.28 2.26
C ARG A 22 13.97 -1.11 1.71
N LEU A 23 13.25 -1.30 0.61
CA LEU A 23 12.35 -0.27 0.06
C LEU A 23 11.19 0.01 1.01
N VAL A 24 10.56 -1.03 1.55
CA VAL A 24 9.47 -0.87 2.53
C VAL A 24 9.98 -0.20 3.82
N ASP A 25 11.13 -0.62 4.33
CA ASP A 25 11.77 0.01 5.48
C ASP A 25 12.06 1.50 5.22
N HIS A 26 12.59 1.83 4.03
CA HIS A 26 12.84 3.20 3.60
C HIS A 26 11.55 4.04 3.64
N VAL A 27 10.46 3.51 3.07
CA VAL A 27 9.18 4.23 3.06
C VAL A 27 8.70 4.50 4.48
N LEU A 28 8.63 3.44 5.30
CA LEU A 28 8.20 3.56 6.69
C LEU A 28 9.08 4.56 7.48
N GLN A 29 10.38 4.74 7.14
CA GLN A 29 11.31 5.60 7.89
C GLN A 29 11.07 7.08 7.63
N ARG A 30 10.40 7.39 6.53
CA ARG A 30 10.15 8.75 6.08
C ARG A 30 8.78 9.26 6.47
N ILE A 31 7.85 8.37 6.82
CA ILE A 31 6.53 8.74 7.35
C ILE A 31 6.75 9.54 8.65
N PRO A 32 6.32 10.81 8.72
CA PRO A 32 6.60 11.65 9.89
C PRO A 32 5.94 11.14 11.18
N ASP A 33 6.68 11.19 12.30
CA ASP A 33 6.24 10.71 13.63
C ASP A 33 4.87 11.27 14.06
N ARG A 34 4.51 12.49 13.61
CA ARG A 34 3.21 13.12 13.90
C ARG A 34 1.99 12.35 13.38
N TYR A 35 2.21 11.37 12.49
CA TYR A 35 1.17 10.50 11.96
C TYR A 35 1.08 9.15 12.70
N GLU A 36 2.01 8.83 13.62
CA GLU A 36 2.05 7.53 14.31
C GLU A 36 0.78 7.23 15.10
N GLU A 37 0.18 8.24 15.76
CA GLU A 37 -1.08 8.09 16.49
C GLU A 37 -2.31 7.93 15.58
N GLY A 38 -2.17 8.25 14.29
CA GLY A 38 -3.25 8.16 13.30
C GLY A 38 -3.30 6.82 12.56
N PHE A 39 -2.25 6.00 12.64
CA PHE A 39 -2.28 4.66 12.05
C PHE A 39 -3.10 3.71 12.92
N LEU A 40 -4.11 3.08 12.32
CA LEU A 40 -4.66 1.86 12.86
C LEU A 40 -3.59 0.76 12.86
N SER A 41 -3.71 -0.19 13.78
CA SER A 41 -2.84 -1.36 13.77
C SER A 41 -2.95 -2.09 12.43
N PHE A 42 -1.81 -2.38 11.82
CA PHE A 42 -1.74 -2.88 10.45
C PHE A 42 -0.64 -3.95 10.29
N SER A 43 -0.68 -4.71 9.21
CA SER A 43 0.36 -5.69 8.89
C SER A 43 0.86 -5.54 7.46
N ILE A 44 2.09 -5.97 7.18
CA ILE A 44 2.66 -6.01 5.83
C ILE A 44 3.12 -7.43 5.49
N TYR A 45 2.66 -7.94 4.36
CA TYR A 45 2.96 -9.29 3.89
C TYR A 45 3.51 -9.27 2.46
N GLN A 46 4.51 -10.11 2.18
CA GLN A 46 4.86 -10.50 0.82
C GLN A 46 4.02 -11.73 0.42
N ARG A 47 2.99 -11.51 -0.41
CA ARG A 47 2.03 -12.52 -0.88
C ARG A 47 1.51 -12.16 -2.27
N TYR A 48 0.81 -13.10 -2.91
CA TYR A 48 0.21 -12.86 -4.21
C TYR A 48 -0.78 -11.68 -4.17
N SER A 49 -0.71 -10.84 -5.20
CA SER A 49 -1.62 -9.74 -5.47
C SER A 49 -1.75 -9.59 -6.98
N LYS A 50 -2.99 -9.62 -7.48
CA LYS A 50 -3.29 -9.43 -8.92
C LYS A 50 -2.70 -8.10 -9.44
N TRP A 51 -2.65 -7.09 -8.59
CA TRP A 51 -2.32 -5.71 -8.96
C TRP A 51 -0.88 -5.29 -8.63
N GLY A 52 -0.09 -6.17 -8.03
CA GLY A 52 1.25 -5.84 -7.50
C GLY A 52 1.21 -5.46 -6.02
N ALA A 53 0.19 -4.73 -5.59
CA ALA A 53 -0.14 -4.58 -4.19
C ALA A 53 -1.65 -4.48 -3.98
N HIS A 54 -2.12 -4.65 -2.75
CA HIS A 54 -3.47 -4.26 -2.33
C HIS A 54 -3.50 -4.11 -0.81
N VAL A 55 -4.48 -3.33 -0.32
CA VAL A 55 -4.80 -3.24 1.10
C VAL A 55 -6.16 -3.90 1.38
N TYR A 56 -6.21 -4.77 2.40
CA TYR A 56 -7.45 -5.38 2.88
C TYR A 56 -7.44 -5.43 4.41
N ASP A 57 -8.44 -4.80 5.05
CA ASP A 57 -8.62 -4.81 6.50
C ASP A 57 -7.34 -4.39 7.27
N ASN A 58 -6.77 -3.26 6.87
CA ASN A 58 -5.48 -2.74 7.38
C ASN A 58 -4.29 -3.68 7.17
N ASN A 59 -4.37 -4.64 6.25
CA ASN A 59 -3.22 -5.45 5.87
C ASN A 59 -2.79 -5.09 4.46
N VAL A 60 -1.50 -4.84 4.29
CA VAL A 60 -0.89 -4.54 2.99
C VAL A 60 -0.22 -5.79 2.45
N TYR A 61 -0.55 -6.13 1.21
CA TYR A 61 -0.02 -7.30 0.53
C TYR A 61 0.75 -6.86 -0.70
N PHE A 62 2.02 -7.27 -0.80
CA PHE A 62 2.88 -6.97 -1.93
C PHE A 62 3.28 -8.24 -2.68
N ASP A 63 2.98 -8.28 -3.98
CA ASP A 63 3.53 -9.26 -4.90
C ASP A 63 4.76 -8.68 -5.58
N VAL A 64 5.93 -9.04 -5.05
CA VAL A 64 7.22 -8.52 -5.51
C VAL A 64 7.46 -8.78 -6.99
N LYS A 65 7.05 -9.94 -7.51
CA LYS A 65 7.25 -10.25 -8.94
C LYS A 65 6.37 -9.35 -9.80
N LYS A 66 5.11 -9.20 -9.42
CA LYS A 66 4.18 -8.36 -10.18
C LYS A 66 4.56 -6.88 -10.10
N LEU A 67 5.06 -6.44 -8.95
CA LEU A 67 5.60 -5.09 -8.78
C LEU A 67 6.86 -4.88 -9.64
N GLU A 68 7.74 -5.88 -9.73
CA GLU A 68 8.91 -5.84 -10.63
C GLU A 68 8.49 -5.65 -12.09
N GLU A 69 7.53 -6.45 -12.55
CA GLU A 69 6.97 -6.35 -13.92
C GLU A 69 6.39 -4.95 -14.19
N LYS A 70 5.57 -4.44 -13.27
CA LYS A 70 4.88 -3.15 -13.41
C LYS A 70 5.84 -1.96 -13.36
N SER A 71 6.82 -2.01 -12.46
CA SER A 71 7.86 -0.96 -12.34
C SER A 71 8.87 -1.02 -13.48
N GLY A 72 9.08 -2.18 -14.10
CA GLY A 72 10.18 -2.40 -15.03
C GLY A 72 11.54 -2.26 -14.36
N GLY A 73 11.62 -2.57 -13.06
CA GLY A 73 12.83 -2.44 -12.26
C GLY A 73 13.10 -1.07 -11.66
N ASP A 74 12.27 -0.07 -11.96
CA ASP A 74 12.43 1.29 -11.44
C ASP A 74 12.10 1.36 -9.93
N GLU A 75 13.10 1.68 -9.10
CA GLU A 75 12.94 1.80 -7.65
C GLU A 75 12.06 2.98 -7.25
N ASP A 76 12.10 4.12 -7.97
CA ASP A 76 11.23 5.26 -7.68
C ASP A 76 9.76 4.86 -7.86
N VAL A 77 9.45 4.07 -8.89
CA VAL A 77 8.09 3.53 -9.10
C VAL A 77 7.68 2.59 -7.97
N LYS A 78 8.58 1.68 -7.54
CA LYS A 78 8.31 0.76 -6.43
C LYS A 78 8.06 1.51 -5.12
N ILE A 79 8.88 2.51 -4.82
CA ILE A 79 8.75 3.36 -3.63
C ILE A 79 7.41 4.11 -3.66
N GLY A 80 7.06 4.69 -4.81
CA GLY A 80 5.77 5.38 -5.00
C GLY A 80 4.59 4.45 -4.74
N PHE A 81 4.64 3.23 -5.30
CA PHE A 81 3.63 2.20 -5.07
C PHE A 81 3.50 1.85 -3.57
N ILE A 82 4.62 1.57 -2.89
CA ILE A 82 4.59 1.22 -1.45
C ILE A 82 4.03 2.37 -0.61
N ALA A 83 4.45 3.61 -0.88
CA ALA A 83 3.99 4.78 -0.13
C ALA A 83 2.48 5.00 -0.31
N HIS A 84 1.99 4.85 -1.54
CA HIS A 84 0.57 4.93 -1.87
C HIS A 84 -0.28 3.90 -1.11
N GLU A 85 0.14 2.63 -1.09
CA GLU A 85 -0.59 1.58 -0.35
C GLU A 85 -0.60 1.83 1.17
N LEU A 86 0.52 2.32 1.73
CA LEU A 86 0.57 2.69 3.14
C LEU A 86 -0.31 3.91 3.45
N ALA A 87 -0.50 4.82 2.50
CA ALA A 87 -1.45 5.93 2.64
C ALA A 87 -2.90 5.43 2.68
N HIS A 88 -3.26 4.40 1.91
CA HIS A 88 -4.58 3.77 2.03
C HIS A 88 -4.84 3.17 3.41
N VAL A 89 -3.82 2.58 4.05
CA VAL A 89 -3.92 2.10 5.44
C VAL A 89 -4.15 3.28 6.39
N PHE A 90 -3.33 4.33 6.27
CA PHE A 90 -3.42 5.51 7.13
C PHE A 90 -4.80 6.18 7.06
N LEU A 91 -5.34 6.31 5.84
CA LEU A 91 -6.63 6.95 5.58
C LEU A 91 -7.82 6.02 5.80
N ASN A 92 -7.57 4.75 6.17
CA ASN A 92 -8.60 3.75 6.42
C ASN A 92 -9.55 3.53 5.21
N HIS A 93 -9.02 3.69 3.99
CA HIS A 93 -9.77 3.62 2.74
C HIS A 93 -10.31 2.22 2.42
N THR A 94 -9.67 1.17 2.94
CA THR A 94 -9.94 -0.23 2.58
C THR A 94 -10.45 -1.08 3.75
N SER A 95 -10.87 -0.44 4.85
CA SER A 95 -11.61 -1.14 5.90
C SER A 95 -12.89 -1.74 5.35
N SER A 96 -13.33 -2.84 5.96
CA SER A 96 -14.58 -3.54 5.62
C SER A 96 -15.82 -2.62 5.55
N GLN A 97 -15.81 -1.50 6.27
CA GLN A 97 -16.87 -0.48 6.23
C GLN A 97 -16.86 0.39 4.96
N ASN A 98 -15.70 0.51 4.30
CA ASN A 98 -15.46 1.36 3.13
C ASN A 98 -15.25 0.58 1.82
N GLN A 99 -15.27 -0.76 1.86
CA GLN A 99 -14.95 -1.63 0.71
C GLN A 99 -15.87 -1.49 -0.51
N GLY A 100 -17.10 -1.00 -0.35
CA GLY A 100 -17.99 -0.69 -1.49
C GLY A 100 -17.75 0.67 -2.14
N ARG A 101 -16.71 1.42 -1.72
CA ARG A 101 -16.47 2.81 -2.10
C ARG A 101 -15.00 3.09 -2.42
N LEU A 102 -14.30 2.17 -3.09
CA LEU A 102 -13.07 2.57 -3.79
C LEU A 102 -13.46 3.62 -4.83
N THR A 103 -13.12 4.88 -4.55
CA THR A 103 -13.45 6.02 -5.40
C THR A 103 -12.16 6.64 -5.91
N LEU A 104 -12.22 7.32 -7.06
CA LEU A 104 -11.10 8.14 -7.54
C LEU A 104 -10.57 9.09 -6.46
N LYS A 105 -11.47 9.60 -5.60
CA LYS A 105 -11.11 10.44 -4.46
C LYS A 105 -10.15 9.75 -3.50
N HIS A 106 -10.35 8.46 -3.20
CA HIS A 106 -9.47 7.73 -2.29
C HIS A 106 -8.06 7.53 -2.87
N GLU A 107 -7.98 7.32 -4.18
CA GLU A 107 -6.70 7.20 -4.91
C GLU A 107 -5.95 8.53 -4.93
N ASP A 108 -6.65 9.64 -5.19
CA ASP A 108 -6.10 10.99 -5.15
C ASP A 108 -5.61 11.34 -3.73
N GLU A 109 -6.41 11.06 -2.70
CA GLU A 109 -6.05 11.30 -1.30
C GLU A 109 -4.83 10.48 -0.87
N ALA A 110 -4.71 9.23 -1.34
CA ALA A 110 -3.53 8.40 -1.08
C ALA A 110 -2.27 8.96 -1.74
N ASP A 111 -2.36 9.43 -2.99
CA ASP A 111 -1.26 10.12 -3.69
C ASP A 111 -0.83 11.41 -2.98
N GLU A 112 -1.80 12.21 -2.54
CA GLU A 112 -1.56 13.46 -1.81
C GLU A 112 -0.83 13.17 -0.48
N PHE A 113 -1.30 12.19 0.30
CA PHE A 113 -0.67 11.84 1.57
C PHE A 113 0.73 11.26 1.40
N ALA A 114 0.93 10.36 0.45
CA ALA A 114 2.26 9.84 0.13
C ALA A 114 3.20 10.98 -0.30
N SER A 115 2.70 11.94 -1.08
CA SER A 115 3.46 13.14 -1.45
C SER A 115 3.80 14.01 -0.24
N MET A 116 2.88 14.19 0.71
CA MET A 116 3.11 14.91 1.97
C MET A 116 4.11 14.22 2.90
N TRP A 117 4.27 12.90 2.80
CA TRP A 117 5.33 12.14 3.48
C TRP A 117 6.70 12.29 2.80
N GLY A 118 6.78 13.05 1.71
CA GLY A 118 8.01 13.37 1.01
C GLY A 118 8.32 12.47 -0.19
N PHE A 119 7.32 11.75 -0.73
CA PHE A 119 7.43 10.87 -1.90
C PHE A 119 6.83 11.47 -3.19
N ALA A 120 6.73 12.80 -3.29
CA ALA A 120 6.09 13.45 -4.44
C ALA A 120 6.74 13.09 -5.79
N LYS A 121 8.07 12.88 -5.81
CA LYS A 121 8.80 12.45 -7.02
C LYS A 121 8.43 11.02 -7.41
N GLU A 122 8.40 10.13 -6.43
CA GLU A 122 8.13 8.71 -6.57
C GLU A 122 6.68 8.45 -6.93
N ILE A 123 5.72 9.20 -6.37
CA ILE A 123 4.31 9.19 -6.78
C ILE A 123 4.15 9.64 -8.22
N LYS A 124 4.87 10.69 -8.64
CA LYS A 124 4.87 11.12 -10.04
C LYS A 124 5.41 10.04 -10.97
N ALA A 125 6.54 9.40 -10.62
CA ALA A 125 7.11 8.30 -11.40
C ALA A 125 6.14 7.11 -11.49
N PHE A 126 5.53 6.75 -10.36
CA PHE A 126 4.50 5.72 -10.26
C PHE A 126 3.32 5.99 -11.20
N ARG A 127 2.71 7.19 -11.16
CA ARG A 127 1.58 7.53 -12.04
C ARG A 127 1.96 7.65 -13.52
N GLN A 128 3.19 8.09 -13.82
CA GLN A 128 3.70 8.06 -15.19
C GLN A 128 3.83 6.64 -15.76
N LYS A 129 4.15 5.66 -14.90
CA LYS A 129 4.34 4.27 -15.30
C LYS A 129 3.03 3.46 -15.32
N ILE A 130 2.18 3.64 -14.31
CA ILE A 130 1.00 2.80 -14.06
C ILE A 130 -0.28 3.44 -14.63
N GLY A 131 -0.29 4.75 -14.81
CA GLY A 131 -1.45 5.53 -15.24
C GLY A 131 -2.09 6.33 -14.10
N PRO A 132 -3.04 7.23 -14.43
CA PRO A 132 -3.77 8.00 -13.43
C PRO A 132 -4.64 7.08 -12.54
N PRO A 133 -5.14 7.60 -11.41
CA PRO A 133 -6.22 6.96 -10.65
C PRO A 133 -7.34 6.48 -11.57
N ALA A 134 -7.74 5.22 -11.43
CA ALA A 134 -8.89 4.65 -12.12
C ALA A 134 -9.75 3.97 -11.06
N VAL A 135 -11.06 4.21 -11.09
CA VAL A 135 -12.01 3.42 -10.29
C VAL A 135 -12.04 2.02 -10.89
N GLU A 136 -12.03 0.99 -10.05
CA GLU A 136 -12.40 -0.34 -10.54
C GLU A 136 -13.84 -0.27 -11.09
N GLU A 137 -14.03 -0.54 -12.38
CA GLU A 137 -15.34 -1.00 -12.85
C GLU A 137 -15.65 -2.30 -12.09
N GLU A 138 -16.83 -2.33 -11.45
CA GLU A 138 -17.34 -3.39 -10.57
C GLU A 138 -16.69 -4.77 -10.78
N ILE A 139 -15.85 -5.20 -9.84
CA ILE A 139 -15.46 -6.60 -9.75
C ILE A 139 -16.61 -7.34 -9.09
N ASP A 140 -17.31 -8.15 -9.88
CA ASP A 140 -18.28 -9.16 -9.44
C ASP A 140 -17.76 -9.86 -8.18
N ILE A 141 -18.44 -9.58 -7.05
CA ILE A 141 -18.32 -10.37 -5.83
C ILE A 141 -18.91 -11.74 -6.16
N ILE A 142 -18.08 -12.65 -6.69
CA ILE A 142 -18.39 -14.08 -6.63
C ILE A 142 -18.23 -14.46 -5.16
N ILE A 143 -19.32 -14.29 -4.41
CA ILE A 143 -19.52 -14.92 -3.13
C ILE A 143 -19.41 -16.43 -3.40
N TYR A 144 -18.28 -17.03 -3.03
CA TYR A 144 -18.24 -18.47 -2.77
C TYR A 144 -19.11 -18.72 -1.54
N THR A 145 -20.42 -18.79 -1.77
CA THR A 145 -21.35 -19.30 -0.79
C THR A 145 -21.03 -20.78 -0.66
N LEU A 146 -20.37 -21.12 0.45
CA LEU A 146 -20.39 -22.44 1.02
C LEU A 146 -21.85 -22.88 1.21
N SER A 147 -22.34 -23.71 0.30
CA SER A 147 -23.35 -24.73 0.55
C SER A 147 -22.70 -26.03 0.05
N ARG A 148 -22.23 -26.98 0.88
CA ARG A 148 -22.96 -27.71 1.94
C ARG A 148 -24.43 -27.89 1.57
N CYS A 149 -24.68 -28.77 0.61
CA CYS A 149 -25.36 -30.06 0.79
C CYS A 149 -25.32 -30.85 -0.53
#